data_AF-A0A1J5HS71-F1
#
_entry.id   AF-A0A1J5HS71-F1
#
_cell.length_a   1.000
_cell.length_b   1.000
_cell.length_c   1.000
_cell.angle_alpha   90.00
_cell.angle_beta   90.00
_cell.angle_gamma   90.00
#
_symmetry.space_group_name_H-M   'P 1'
#
loop_
_entity.id
_entity.type
_entity.pdbx_description
1 polymer ?
#
loop_
_entity_poly.entity_id
_entity_poly.type
_entity_poly.pdbx_seq_one_letter_code
_entity_poly.pdbx_strand_id
1 'polypeptide(L)'
;MPYNNFDAAFSEIKKVATQVVSEASNAQDITAEYIDLEARLKNTQAEESSFVALLNRSGKIEEILAVTSEVARVRGEIEQLQGQIRYLNSQTDMSTITANLTEDVEIATASQDWRPWQVIKISVKRLIASGQNFIDGLIAFLIVVLPALIIYGLIIWLIYYVGRKIYGRFINKQ
;
A
#
# COMPACT_ATOMS: atom_id res chain seq x y z
N MET A 1 -5.28 -20.20 -2.49
CA MET A 1 -4.13 -20.96 -1.95
C MET A 1 -4.39 -21.29 -0.49
N PRO A 2 -4.03 -22.46 0.03
CA PRO A 2 -4.15 -22.74 1.47
C PRO A 2 -3.45 -21.64 2.27
N TYR A 3 -4.06 -21.18 3.38
CA TYR A 3 -3.53 -20.12 4.25
C TYR A 3 -2.04 -20.33 4.59
N ASN A 4 -1.65 -21.58 4.85
CA ASN A 4 -0.27 -21.96 5.21
C ASN A 4 0.79 -21.62 4.14
N ASN A 5 0.39 -21.43 2.88
CA ASN A 5 1.31 -21.12 1.78
C ASN A 5 1.20 -19.66 1.30
N PHE A 6 0.33 -18.85 1.92
CA PHE A 6 0.15 -17.45 1.56
C PHE A 6 1.43 -16.65 1.78
N ASP A 7 2.04 -16.76 2.96
CA ASP A 7 3.25 -16.00 3.32
C ASP A 7 4.43 -16.33 2.39
N ALA A 8 4.57 -17.59 2.00
CA ALA A 8 5.60 -18.04 1.08
C ALA A 8 5.40 -17.46 -0.33
N ALA A 9 4.19 -17.58 -0.89
CA ALA A 9 3.86 -17.05 -2.21
C ALA A 9 3.94 -15.51 -2.24
N PHE A 10 3.50 -14.85 -1.17
CA PHE A 10 3.57 -13.41 -1.01
C PHE A 10 5.02 -12.91 -0.93
N SER A 11 5.88 -13.63 -0.20
CA SER A 11 7.32 -13.33 -0.13
C SER A 11 8.01 -13.51 -1.48
N GLU A 12 7.65 -14.53 -2.27
CA GLU A 12 8.20 -14.72 -3.62
C GLU A 12 7.81 -13.59 -4.57
N ILE A 13 6.55 -13.15 -4.56
CA ILE A 13 6.09 -12.02 -5.39
C ILE A 13 6.84 -10.74 -5.00
N LYS A 14 7.09 -10.53 -3.70
CA LYS A 14 7.86 -9.39 -3.20
C LYS A 14 9.32 -9.37 -3.67
N LYS A 15 9.94 -10.54 -3.86
CA LYS A 15 11.32 -10.65 -4.39
C LYS A 15 11.43 -10.24 -5.86
N VAL A 16 10.34 -10.32 -6.63
CA VAL A 16 10.30 -9.93 -8.05
C VAL A 16 10.13 -8.41 -8.21
N ALA A 17 9.59 -7.72 -7.20
CA ALA A 17 9.39 -6.28 -7.25
C ALA A 17 10.66 -5.49 -6.85
N THR A 18 11.15 -4.62 -7.73
CA THR A 18 12.28 -3.72 -7.45
C THR A 18 11.93 -2.70 -6.36
N GLN A 19 10.67 -2.27 -6.29
CA GLN A 19 10.15 -1.34 -5.28
C GLN A 19 8.67 -1.62 -4.99
N VAL A 20 8.32 -1.73 -3.70
CA VAL A 20 6.92 -1.88 -3.25
C VAL A 20 6.38 -0.49 -2.89
N VAL A 21 5.38 -0.01 -3.63
CA VAL A 21 4.80 1.34 -3.44
C VAL A 21 3.74 1.35 -2.33
N SER A 22 2.92 0.31 -2.25
CA SER A 22 1.87 0.19 -1.23
C SER A 22 1.57 -1.29 -0.97
N GLU A 23 1.42 -1.64 0.30
CA GLU A 23 1.11 -2.98 0.78
C GLU A 23 -0.09 -2.88 1.73
N ALA A 24 -1.15 -3.64 1.44
CA ALA A 24 -2.29 -3.78 2.33
C ALA A 24 -2.64 -5.26 2.44
N SER A 25 -2.68 -5.78 3.67
CA SER A 25 -3.13 -7.14 3.97
C SER A 25 -4.37 -7.03 4.85
N ASN A 26 -5.47 -7.61 4.39
CA ASN A 26 -6.70 -7.76 5.17
C ASN A 26 -6.90 -9.23 5.46
N ALA A 27 -6.75 -9.61 6.72
CA ALA A 27 -7.14 -10.92 7.23
C ALA A 27 -8.49 -10.78 7.94
N GLN A 28 -9.56 -11.30 7.33
CA GLN A 28 -10.86 -11.41 7.98
C GLN A 28 -10.84 -12.67 8.85
N ASP A 29 -10.89 -12.52 10.18
CA ASP A 29 -10.97 -13.66 11.08
C ASP A 29 -12.40 -14.24 11.07
N ILE A 30 -12.58 -15.31 10.29
CA ILE A 30 -13.83 -16.06 10.19
C ILE A 30 -13.95 -17.16 11.26
N THR A 31 -12.95 -17.30 12.14
CA THR A 31 -12.94 -18.30 13.22
C THR A 31 -14.08 -18.05 14.21
N ALA A 32 -14.35 -16.78 14.55
CA ALA A 32 -15.42 -16.42 15.47
C ALA A 32 -16.80 -16.77 14.90
N GLU A 33 -17.04 -16.54 13.61
CA GLU A 33 -18.28 -16.90 12.92
C GLU A 33 -18.46 -18.42 12.84
N TYR A 34 -17.38 -19.15 12.56
CA TYR A 34 -17.40 -20.62 12.55
C TYR A 34 -17.80 -21.19 13.91
N ILE A 35 -17.20 -20.70 14.99
CA ILE A 35 -17.50 -21.15 16.36
C ILE A 35 -18.96 -20.85 16.73
N ASP A 36 -19.49 -19.68 16.35
CA ASP A 36 -20.90 -19.33 16.59
C ASP A 36 -21.85 -20.28 15.84
N LEU A 37 -21.59 -20.55 14.57
CA LEU A 37 -22.40 -21.46 13.76
C LEU A 37 -22.36 -22.89 14.30
N GLU A 38 -21.20 -23.37 14.77
CA GLU A 38 -21.05 -24.69 15.38
C GLU A 38 -21.83 -24.78 16.70
N ALA A 39 -21.78 -23.74 17.53
CA ALA A 39 -22.55 -23.65 18.76
C ALA A 39 -24.07 -23.65 18.49
N ARG A 40 -24.52 -22.89 17.49
CA ARG A 40 -25.92 -22.88 17.03
C ARG A 40 -26.35 -24.26 16.55
N LEU A 41 -25.56 -24.89 15.67
CA LEU A 41 -25.83 -26.23 15.14
C LEU A 41 -26.03 -27.25 16.27
N LYS A 42 -25.12 -27.24 17.26
CA LYS A 42 -25.20 -28.14 18.41
C LYS A 42 -26.48 -27.92 19.23
N ASN A 43 -26.89 -26.67 19.43
CA ASN A 43 -28.12 -26.35 20.15
C ASN A 43 -29.37 -26.82 19.38
N THR A 44 -29.42 -26.55 18.08
CA THR A 44 -30.54 -26.98 17.22
C THR A 44 -30.64 -28.52 17.14
N GLN A 45 -29.52 -29.24 17.13
CA GLN A 45 -29.51 -30.70 17.22
C GLN A 45 -30.01 -31.23 18.58
N ALA A 46 -29.69 -30.55 19.68
CA ALA A 46 -30.22 -30.90 20.99
C ALA A 46 -31.74 -30.65 21.07
N GLU A 47 -32.22 -29.60 20.43
CA GLU A 47 -33.65 -29.31 20.27
C GLU A 47 -34.36 -30.40 19.45
N GLU A 48 -33.79 -30.82 18.31
CA GLU A 48 -34.30 -31.94 17.51
C GLU A 48 -34.39 -33.22 18.36
N SER A 49 -33.33 -33.54 19.11
CA SER A 49 -33.30 -34.72 19.98
C SER A 49 -34.41 -34.68 21.04
N SER A 50 -34.69 -33.49 21.59
CA SER A 50 -35.77 -33.27 22.55
C SER A 50 -37.14 -33.51 21.92
N PHE A 51 -37.39 -33.01 20.71
CA PHE A 51 -38.64 -33.28 19.98
C PHE A 51 -38.80 -34.76 19.62
N VAL A 52 -37.73 -35.43 19.19
CA VAL A 52 -37.74 -36.88 18.92
C VAL A 52 -38.03 -37.68 20.19
N ALA A 53 -37.48 -37.27 21.34
CA ALA A 53 -37.78 -37.90 22.62
C ALA A 53 -39.26 -37.75 23.03
N LEU A 54 -39.90 -36.61 22.70
CA LEU A 54 -41.33 -36.40 22.91
C LEU A 54 -42.18 -37.32 22.02
N LEU A 55 -41.79 -37.54 20.75
CA LEU A 55 -42.47 -38.49 19.87
C LEU A 55 -42.47 -39.92 20.42
N ASN A 56 -41.37 -40.33 21.07
CA ASN A 56 -41.23 -41.66 21.66
C ASN A 56 -42.10 -41.88 22.92
N ARG A 57 -42.64 -40.83 23.54
CA ARG A 57 -43.40 -40.93 24.80
C ARG A 57 -44.89 -41.26 24.65
N SER A 58 -45.37 -41.58 23.44
CA SER A 58 -46.78 -41.93 23.15
C SER A 58 -47.76 -40.79 23.48
N GLY A 59 -48.18 -40.04 22.45
CA GLY A 59 -49.17 -38.97 22.53
C GLY A 59 -50.33 -39.17 21.54
N LYS A 60 -51.31 -38.26 21.55
CA LYS A 60 -52.43 -38.28 20.58
C LYS A 60 -51.89 -38.07 19.15
N ILE A 61 -52.61 -38.59 18.14
CA ILE A 61 -52.19 -38.45 16.73
C ILE A 61 -51.98 -36.98 16.34
N GLU A 62 -52.83 -36.07 16.84
CA GLU A 62 -52.69 -34.63 16.57
C GLU A 62 -51.39 -34.05 17.16
N GLU A 63 -50.98 -34.49 18.34
CA GLU A 63 -49.72 -34.08 18.99
C GLU A 63 -48.51 -34.63 18.22
N ILE A 64 -48.60 -35.88 17.75
CA ILE A 64 -47.56 -36.49 16.92
C ILE A 64 -47.37 -35.69 15.63
N LEU A 65 -48.45 -35.35 14.94
CA LEU A 65 -48.40 -34.56 13.70
C LEU A 65 -47.79 -33.18 13.94
N ALA A 66 -48.17 -32.50 15.02
CA ALA A 66 -47.60 -31.21 15.39
C ALA A 66 -46.08 -31.30 15.65
N VAL A 67 -45.63 -32.29 16.44
CA VAL A 67 -44.20 -32.46 16.73
C VAL A 67 -43.42 -32.87 15.47
N THR A 68 -43.97 -33.71 14.59
CA THR A 68 -43.29 -34.03 13.33
C THR A 68 -43.12 -32.83 12.41
N SER A 69 -44.09 -31.91 12.39
CA SER A 69 -43.95 -30.64 11.65
C SER A 69 -42.80 -29.80 12.21
N GLU A 70 -42.67 -29.76 13.54
CA GLU A 70 -41.61 -29.00 14.20
C GLU A 70 -40.23 -29.64 13.98
N VAL A 71 -40.13 -30.97 14.06
CA VAL A 71 -38.90 -31.71 13.72
C VAL A 71 -38.47 -31.43 12.27
N ALA A 72 -39.41 -31.38 11.32
CA ALA A 72 -39.10 -31.04 9.94
C ALA A 72 -38.55 -29.62 9.79
N ARG A 73 -39.14 -28.65 10.51
CA ARG A 73 -38.64 -27.26 10.56
C ARG A 73 -37.21 -27.21 11.10
N VAL A 74 -36.96 -27.86 12.23
CA VAL A 74 -35.65 -27.88 12.90
C VAL A 74 -34.59 -28.58 12.04
N ARG A 75 -34.93 -29.69 11.37
CA ARG A 75 -34.00 -30.33 10.40
C ARG A 75 -33.60 -29.39 9.28
N GLY A 76 -34.55 -28.64 8.72
CA GLY A 76 -34.24 -27.64 7.69
C GLY A 76 -33.23 -26.60 8.18
N GLU A 77 -33.36 -26.16 9.44
CA GLU A 77 -32.41 -25.23 10.07
C GLU A 77 -31.03 -25.87 10.27
N ILE A 78 -30.97 -27.13 10.73
CA ILE A 78 -29.72 -27.92 10.84
C ILE A 78 -29.01 -28.01 9.48
N GLU A 79 -29.73 -28.38 8.43
CA GLU A 79 -29.16 -28.51 7.08
C GLU A 79 -28.62 -27.17 6.56
N GLN A 80 -29.34 -26.08 6.82
CA GLN A 80 -28.91 -24.73 6.47
C GLN A 80 -27.64 -24.32 7.23
N LEU A 81 -27.57 -24.56 8.54
CA LEU A 81 -26.37 -24.28 9.35
C LEU A 81 -25.17 -25.11 8.91
N GLN A 82 -25.36 -26.41 8.66
CA GLN A 82 -24.31 -27.27 8.11
C GLN A 82 -23.84 -26.81 6.73
N GLY A 83 -24.75 -26.30 5.89
CA GLY A 83 -24.41 -25.70 4.61
C GLY A 83 -23.49 -24.49 4.75
N GLN A 84 -23.79 -23.60 5.70
CA GLN A 84 -22.96 -22.42 5.99
C GLN A 84 -21.57 -22.82 6.50
N ILE A 85 -21.50 -23.78 7.43
CA ILE A 85 -20.22 -24.30 7.96
C ILE A 85 -19.37 -24.90 6.81
N ARG A 86 -19.97 -25.71 5.93
CA ARG A 86 -19.27 -26.26 4.75
C ARG A 86 -18.77 -25.16 3.82
N TYR A 87 -19.54 -24.11 3.62
CA TYR A 87 -19.14 -22.97 2.80
C TYR A 87 -17.94 -22.24 3.41
N LEU A 88 -17.96 -21.95 4.72
CA LEU A 88 -16.84 -21.31 5.40
C LEU A 88 -15.57 -22.18 5.37
N ASN A 89 -15.70 -23.49 5.57
CA ASN A 89 -14.59 -24.43 5.45
C ASN A 89 -13.98 -24.42 4.03
N SER A 90 -14.81 -24.27 2.98
CA SER A 90 -14.29 -24.15 1.61
C SER A 90 -13.58 -22.82 1.34
N GLN A 91 -13.88 -21.78 2.11
CA GLN A 91 -13.31 -20.43 1.97
C GLN A 91 -12.03 -20.25 2.79
N THR A 92 -11.90 -20.88 3.97
CA THR A 92 -10.66 -20.88 4.77
C THR A 92 -9.45 -21.43 3.99
N ASP A 93 -9.70 -22.32 3.03
CA ASP A 93 -8.67 -22.91 2.18
C ASP A 93 -8.22 -21.97 1.03
N MET A 94 -8.86 -20.81 0.86
CA MET A 94 -8.64 -19.91 -0.27
C MET A 94 -8.08 -18.55 0.15
N SER A 95 -6.78 -18.36 -0.05
CA SER A 95 -6.14 -17.04 -0.09
C SER A 95 -6.04 -16.49 -1.52
N THR A 96 -6.35 -15.19 -1.68
CA THR A 96 -6.28 -14.41 -2.93
C THR A 96 -5.19 -13.35 -2.83
N ILE A 97 -4.27 -13.32 -3.81
CA ILE A 97 -3.24 -12.29 -3.94
C ILE A 97 -3.54 -11.44 -5.18
N THR A 98 -3.72 -10.13 -4.98
CA THR A 98 -3.88 -9.17 -6.08
C THR A 98 -2.63 -8.30 -6.18
N ALA A 99 -1.89 -8.41 -7.29
CA ALA A 99 -0.70 -7.60 -7.55
C ALA A 99 -0.95 -6.63 -8.70
N ASN A 100 -0.69 -5.33 -8.45
CA ASN A 100 -0.70 -4.30 -9.48
C ASN A 100 0.74 -3.86 -9.73
N LEU A 101 1.28 -4.24 -10.88
CA LEU A 101 2.65 -3.92 -11.26
C LEU A 101 2.66 -2.63 -12.09
N THR A 102 3.41 -1.63 -11.65
CA THR A 102 3.68 -0.41 -12.43
C THR A 102 5.17 -0.36 -12.69
N GLU A 103 5.57 -0.28 -13.96
CA GLU A 103 6.95 -0.08 -14.35
C GLU A 103 7.34 1.36 -13.99
N ASP A 104 8.24 1.51 -13.03
CA ASP A 104 8.94 2.78 -12.85
C ASP A 104 9.91 2.91 -14.01
N VAL A 105 9.73 3.95 -14.82
CA VAL A 105 10.55 4.18 -16.01
C VAL A 105 11.88 4.77 -15.55
N GLU A 106 12.61 4.03 -14.71
CA GLU A 106 14.04 4.21 -14.62
C GLU A 106 14.61 3.85 -15.98
N ILE A 107 15.34 4.81 -16.55
CA ILE A 107 15.83 4.83 -17.92
C ILE A 107 16.93 3.77 -18.05
N ALA A 108 16.56 2.49 -18.05
CA ALA A 108 17.47 1.40 -18.26
C ALA A 108 17.52 1.10 -19.76
N THR A 109 18.60 1.60 -20.37
CA THR A 109 19.32 0.97 -21.48
C THR A 109 18.51 0.52 -22.71
N ALA A 110 18.56 1.37 -23.73
CA ALA A 110 18.73 1.01 -25.14
C ALA A 110 18.32 -0.43 -25.54
N SER A 111 17.02 -0.65 -25.73
CA SER A 111 16.53 -1.75 -26.57
C SER A 111 15.45 -1.25 -27.53
N GLN A 112 15.89 -1.00 -28.75
CA GLN A 112 15.26 -1.43 -29.99
C GLN A 112 13.75 -1.20 -30.21
N ASP A 113 13.23 -0.06 -29.78
CA ASP A 113 12.11 0.59 -30.46
C ASP A 113 12.25 2.10 -30.28
N TRP A 114 12.87 2.76 -31.27
CA TRP A 114 12.96 4.22 -31.30
C TRP A 114 11.53 4.77 -31.43
N ARG A 115 10.97 5.29 -30.33
CA ARG A 115 9.67 5.99 -30.31
C ARG A 115 9.90 7.49 -30.12
N PRO A 116 10.08 8.27 -31.21
CA PRO A 116 10.58 9.65 -31.13
C PRO A 116 9.63 10.56 -30.33
N TRP A 117 8.32 10.31 -30.44
CA TRP A 117 7.30 11.13 -29.80
C TRP A 117 7.26 11.02 -28.27
N GLN A 118 7.60 9.86 -27.72
CA GLN A 118 7.64 9.68 -26.26
C GLN A 118 8.91 10.28 -25.67
N VAL A 119 10.04 10.15 -26.38
CA VAL A 119 11.32 10.76 -26.01
C VAL A 119 11.23 12.30 -25.98
N ILE A 120 10.51 12.93 -26.92
CA ILE A 120 10.34 14.39 -26.94
C ILE A 120 9.55 14.89 -25.72
N LYS A 121 8.41 14.26 -25.38
CA LYS A 121 7.59 14.70 -24.24
C LYS A 121 8.32 14.55 -22.90
N ILE A 122 9.08 13.46 -22.75
CA ILE A 122 9.88 13.20 -21.54
C ILE A 122 11.07 14.17 -21.47
N SER A 123 11.73 14.45 -22.60
CA SER A 123 12.85 15.40 -22.67
C SER A 123 12.42 16.84 -22.36
N VAL A 124 11.24 17.29 -22.82
CA VAL A 124 10.73 18.64 -22.51
C VAL A 124 10.44 18.79 -21.01
N LYS A 125 9.84 17.77 -20.37
CA LYS A 125 9.63 17.79 -18.92
C LYS A 125 10.95 17.83 -18.14
N ARG A 126 11.97 17.08 -18.57
CA ARG A 126 13.32 17.13 -17.96
C ARG A 126 14.04 18.45 -18.22
N LEU A 127 13.81 19.10 -19.36
CA LEU A 127 14.40 20.40 -19.66
C LEU A 127 13.84 21.50 -18.74
N ILE A 128 12.54 21.45 -18.44
CA ILE A 128 11.88 22.35 -17.50
C ILE A 128 12.36 22.09 -16.06
N ALA A 129 12.48 20.83 -15.65
CA ALA A 129 13.01 20.47 -14.32
C ALA A 129 14.51 20.79 -14.17
N SER A 130 15.32 20.63 -15.21
CA SER A 130 16.74 21.04 -15.24
C SER A 130 16.90 22.56 -15.25
N GLY A 131 15.94 23.29 -15.81
CA GLY A 131 15.88 24.76 -15.75
C GLY A 131 15.74 25.32 -14.32
N GLN A 132 15.08 24.59 -13.40
CA GLN A 132 14.97 25.01 -12.01
C GLN A 132 16.32 25.03 -11.28
N ASN A 133 17.21 24.05 -11.52
CA ASN A 133 18.56 24.06 -10.94
C ASN A 133 19.44 25.20 -11.48
N PHE A 134 19.19 25.66 -12.71
CA PHE A 134 19.89 26.83 -13.26
C PHE A 134 19.40 28.14 -12.64
N ILE A 135 18.09 28.25 -12.38
CA ILE A 135 17.49 29.43 -11.72
C ILE A 135 17.94 29.50 -10.26
N ASP A 136 17.91 28.39 -9.52
CA ASP A 136 18.38 28.34 -8.13
C ASP A 136 19.89 28.61 -8.03
N GLY A 137 20.68 28.13 -9.00
CA GLY A 137 22.10 28.46 -9.13
C GLY A 137 22.37 29.94 -9.42
N LEU A 138 21.57 30.58 -10.28
CA LEU A 138 21.66 32.01 -10.55
C LEU A 138 21.31 32.86 -9.33
N ILE A 139 20.28 32.46 -8.57
CA ILE A 139 19.88 33.14 -7.33
C ILE A 139 20.99 33.03 -6.28
N ALA A 140 21.53 31.82 -6.07
CA ALA A 140 22.65 31.61 -5.14
C ALA A 140 23.90 32.39 -5.57
N PHE A 141 24.21 32.44 -6.86
CA PHE A 141 25.33 33.22 -7.40
C PHE A 141 25.15 34.72 -7.13
N LEU A 142 23.97 35.28 -7.37
CA LEU A 142 23.67 36.70 -7.10
C LEU A 142 23.76 37.05 -5.62
N ILE A 143 23.28 36.17 -4.72
CA ILE A 143 23.28 36.43 -3.28
C ILE A 143 24.68 36.28 -2.67
N VAL A 144 25.50 35.34 -3.15
CA VAL A 144 26.79 35.01 -2.52
C VAL A 144 27.97 35.69 -3.22
N VAL A 145 28.03 35.66 -4.55
CA VAL A 145 29.20 36.11 -5.31
C VAL A 145 29.19 37.63 -5.51
N LEU A 146 28.01 38.24 -5.68
CA LEU A 146 27.89 39.67 -5.93
C LEU A 146 28.33 40.52 -4.71
N PRO A 147 27.91 40.25 -3.46
CA PRO A 147 28.45 40.98 -2.31
C PRO A 147 29.95 40.70 -2.08
N ALA A 148 30.42 39.47 -2.33
CA ALA A 148 31.84 39.14 -2.22
C ALA A 148 32.68 39.97 -3.21
N LEU A 149 32.24 40.11 -4.47
CA LEU A 149 32.90 40.94 -5.47
C LEU A 149 32.93 42.42 -5.09
N ILE A 150 31.86 42.94 -4.49
CA ILE A 150 31.82 44.32 -3.98
C ILE A 150 32.87 44.50 -2.87
N ILE A 151 32.99 43.55 -1.95
CA ILE A 151 33.99 43.59 -0.87
C ILE A 151 35.41 43.55 -1.45
N TYR A 152 35.71 42.61 -2.35
CA TYR A 152 37.02 42.53 -3.00
C TYR A 152 37.34 43.78 -3.82
N GLY A 153 36.36 44.32 -4.54
CA GLY A 153 36.49 45.58 -5.29
C GLY A 153 36.81 46.77 -4.39
N LEU A 154 36.13 46.89 -3.24
CA LEU A 154 36.40 47.92 -2.24
C LEU A 154 37.80 47.80 -1.65
N ILE A 155 38.28 46.58 -1.37
CA ILE A 155 39.63 46.34 -0.86
C ILE A 155 40.68 46.79 -1.87
N ILE A 156 40.54 46.39 -3.14
CA ILE A 156 41.46 46.79 -4.22
C ILE A 156 41.44 48.31 -4.40
N TRP A 157 40.26 48.93 -4.40
CA TRP A 157 40.11 50.38 -4.50
C TRP A 157 40.77 51.12 -3.34
N LEU A 158 40.64 50.62 -2.12
CA LEU A 158 41.25 51.20 -0.92
C LEU A 158 42.78 51.09 -0.96
N ILE A 159 43.33 49.95 -1.39
CA ILE A 159 44.77 49.76 -1.62
C ILE A 159 45.28 50.74 -2.68
N TYR A 160 44.56 50.87 -3.81
CA TYR A 160 44.93 51.82 -4.87
C TYR A 160 44.89 53.27 -4.37
N TYR A 161 43.85 53.66 -3.63
CA TYR A 161 43.69 55.01 -3.09
C TYR A 161 44.78 55.36 -2.07
N VAL A 162 45.06 54.45 -1.13
CA VAL A 162 46.12 54.63 -0.13
C VAL A 162 47.50 54.61 -0.78
N GLY A 163 47.76 53.68 -1.69
CA GLY A 163 49.00 53.63 -2.47
C GLY A 163 49.25 54.94 -3.23
N ARG A 164 48.25 55.44 -3.95
CA ARG A 164 48.32 56.73 -4.65
C ARG A 164 48.57 57.91 -3.69
N LYS A 165 47.95 57.91 -2.50
CA LYS A 165 48.13 58.97 -1.49
C LYS A 165 49.50 58.94 -0.81
N ILE A 166 50.08 57.75 -0.62
CA ILE A 166 51.44 57.58 -0.07
C ILE A 166 52.50 57.93 -1.12
N TYR A 167 52.36 57.47 -2.37
CA TYR A 167 53.27 57.83 -3.46
C TYR A 167 53.30 59.36 -3.72
N GLY A 168 52.16 60.04 -3.60
CA GLY A 168 52.10 61.51 -3.72
C GLY A 168 52.79 62.27 -2.58
N ARG A 169 52.97 61.65 -1.40
CA ARG A 169 53.67 62.26 -0.26
C ARG A 169 55.19 62.11 -0.33
N PHE A 170 55.70 61.11 -1.05
CA PHE A 170 57.14 60.91 -1.23
C PHE A 170 57.74 61.76 -2.37
N ILE A 171 56.96 62.15 -3.38
CA ILE A 171 57.45 62.97 -4.51
C ILE A 171 57.48 64.48 -4.18
N ASN A 172 56.71 64.96 -3.19
CA ASN A 172 56.66 66.38 -2.81
C ASN A 172 57.65 66.76 -1.69
N LYS A 173 58.70 65.96 -1.48
CA LYS A 173 59.72 66.19 -0.44
C LYS A 173 61.17 66.05 -0.94
N GLN A 174 61.40 66.33 -2.22
CA GLN A 174 62.71 66.79 -2.72
C GLN A 174 62.57 68.22 -3.21
#